data_AF-A0AAN7H6L5-F1
#
_entry.id   AF-A0AAN7H6L5-F1
#
_cell.length_a   1.000
_cell.length_b   1.000
_cell.length_c   1.000
_cell.angle_alpha   90.00
_cell.angle_beta   90.00
_cell.angle_gamma   90.00
#
_symmetry.space_group_name_H-M   'P 1'
#
loop_
_entity.id
_entity.type
_entity.pdbx_description
1 polymer ?
#
loop_
_entity_poly.entity_id
_entity_poly.type
_entity_poly.pdbx_seq_one_letter_code
_entity_poly.pdbx_strand_id
1 'polypeptide(L)'
;MTIIDSAASLITYVFGNLAPYHLLFYSTLLGTELYQTFLNTKVCYLALPRSAFTTLQKRLFPIYFRGQTILLLLTAVTFPPHGVFSLVKHKADWLPFTLAGVTAVLNLVVYGPRTQKAMVDCIHQETRDAQLRLNGGCGEENMPSLEMQRLRKVFSRNHAMAIHLNLISIGAMVFYGWRFASRLGVDVA
;
A
#
# COMPACT_ATOMS: atom_id res chain seq x y z
N MET A 1 9.16 48.54 5.32
CA MET A 1 7.86 47.97 4.88
C MET A 1 8.03 46.94 3.76
N THR A 2 9.03 47.04 2.90
CA THR A 2 9.23 46.17 1.71
C THR A 2 9.72 44.73 1.97
N ILE A 3 10.51 44.47 3.02
CA ILE A 3 11.08 43.13 3.27
C ILE A 3 10.04 42.18 3.90
N ILE A 4 9.18 42.70 4.79
CA ILE A 4 8.13 41.91 5.45
C ILE A 4 7.05 41.51 4.44
N ASP A 5 6.66 42.42 3.54
CA ASP A 5 5.71 42.12 2.45
C ASP A 5 6.31 41.12 1.43
N SER A 6 7.63 41.18 1.20
CA SER A 6 8.35 40.20 0.35
C SER A 6 8.43 38.82 1.01
N ALA A 7 8.65 38.74 2.32
CA ALA A 7 8.65 37.48 3.06
C ALA A 7 7.24 36.88 3.16
N ALA A 8 6.22 37.71 3.40
CA ALA A 8 4.82 37.28 3.45
C ALA A 8 4.31 36.78 2.09
N SER A 9 4.71 37.45 0.99
CA SER A 9 4.39 37.00 -0.37
C SER A 9 5.15 35.73 -0.76
N LEU A 10 6.42 35.58 -0.36
CA LEU A 10 7.18 34.34 -0.53
C LEU A 10 6.53 33.17 0.23
N ILE A 11 6.14 33.38 1.49
CA ILE A 11 5.42 32.39 2.30
C ILE A 11 4.09 32.03 1.61
N THR A 12 3.32 33.02 1.17
CA THR A 12 2.05 32.77 0.48
C THR A 12 2.24 32.05 -0.85
N TYR A 13 3.33 32.29 -1.58
CA TYR A 13 3.65 31.61 -2.83
C TYR A 13 4.14 30.16 -2.60
N VAL A 14 4.99 29.96 -1.60
CA VAL A 14 5.55 28.64 -1.24
C VAL A 14 4.49 27.73 -0.64
N PHE A 15 3.66 28.25 0.27
CA PHE A 15 2.60 27.46 0.93
C PHE A 15 1.25 27.50 0.20
N GLY A 16 1.03 28.49 -0.67
CA GLY A 16 -0.20 28.60 -1.48
C GLY A 16 -0.15 27.81 -2.78
N ASN A 17 1.05 27.46 -3.27
CA ASN A 17 1.18 26.59 -4.43
C ASN A 17 1.07 25.11 -4.00
N LEU A 18 -0.02 24.46 -4.39
CA LEU A 18 -0.27 23.05 -4.07
C LEU A 18 0.59 22.07 -4.90
N ALA A 19 1.18 22.51 -6.03
CA ALA A 19 1.86 21.63 -6.97
C ALA A 19 3.10 20.90 -6.40
N PRO A 20 4.00 21.55 -5.63
CA PRO A 20 5.14 20.87 -5.00
C PRO A 20 4.68 19.81 -3.98
N TYR A 21 3.65 20.11 -3.19
CA TYR A 21 3.08 19.15 -2.24
C TYR A 21 2.45 17.96 -2.96
N HIS A 22 1.72 18.22 -4.05
CA HIS A 22 1.14 17.17 -4.88
C HIS A 22 2.21 16.23 -5.44
N LEU A 23 3.26 16.80 -6.03
CA LEU A 23 4.37 16.02 -6.58
C LEU A 23 5.04 15.17 -5.49
N LEU A 24 5.25 15.74 -4.30
CA LEU A 24 5.86 15.03 -3.17
C LEU A 24 4.99 13.86 -2.70
N PHE A 25 3.69 14.09 -2.45
CA PHE A 25 2.78 13.02 -2.00
C PHE A 25 2.58 11.94 -3.06
N TYR A 26 2.40 12.35 -4.32
CA TYR A 26 2.30 11.43 -5.45
C TYR A 26 3.56 10.55 -5.58
N SER A 27 4.73 11.17 -5.57
CA SER A 27 6.01 10.44 -5.73
C SER A 27 6.27 9.52 -4.53
N THR A 28 5.93 9.97 -3.33
CA THR A 28 6.06 9.16 -2.11
C THR A 28 5.10 7.97 -2.13
N LEU A 29 3.85 8.18 -2.58
CA LEU A 29 2.87 7.12 -2.74
C LEU A 29 3.38 6.05 -3.72
N LEU A 30 3.68 6.44 -4.96
CA LEU A 30 4.12 5.51 -5.99
C LEU A 30 5.43 4.81 -5.59
N GLY A 31 6.40 5.57 -5.06
CA GLY A 31 7.67 5.02 -4.59
C GLY A 31 7.49 4.00 -3.46
N THR A 32 6.60 4.28 -2.50
CA THR A 32 6.28 3.35 -1.40
C THR A 32 5.60 2.08 -1.92
N GLU A 33 4.66 2.20 -2.87
CA GLU A 33 4.00 1.04 -3.46
C GLU A 33 4.97 0.14 -4.24
N LEU A 34 5.83 0.73 -5.07
CA LEU A 34 6.84 0.02 -5.85
C LEU A 34 7.88 -0.66 -4.93
N TYR A 35 8.42 0.08 -3.96
CA TYR A 35 9.40 -0.45 -3.02
C TYR A 35 8.83 -1.58 -2.18
N GLN A 36 7.64 -1.40 -1.60
CA GLN A 36 7.03 -2.42 -0.74
C GLN A 36 6.70 -3.69 -1.52
N THR A 37 6.13 -3.56 -2.72
CA THR A 37 5.62 -4.69 -3.52
C THR A 37 6.75 -5.50 -4.15
N PHE A 38 7.69 -4.82 -4.83
CA PHE A 38 8.67 -5.51 -5.68
C PHE A 38 10.00 -5.77 -4.97
N LEU A 39 10.40 -4.91 -4.05
CA LEU A 39 11.70 -5.00 -3.37
C LEU A 39 11.56 -5.58 -1.97
N ASN A 40 10.93 -4.84 -1.04
CA ASN A 40 10.90 -5.18 0.38
C ASN A 40 10.32 -6.59 0.62
N THR A 41 9.14 -6.88 0.06
CA THR A 41 8.49 -8.18 0.25
C THR A 41 9.33 -9.34 -0.31
N LYS A 42 9.92 -9.17 -1.50
CA LYS A 42 10.73 -10.20 -2.16
C LYS A 42 12.03 -10.47 -1.41
N VAL A 43 12.75 -9.41 -1.03
CA VAL A 43 14.01 -9.51 -0.27
C VAL A 43 13.75 -10.16 1.09
N CYS A 44 12.75 -9.70 1.83
CA CYS A 44 12.42 -10.28 3.13
C CYS A 44 11.98 -11.75 3.02
N TYR A 45 11.23 -12.13 1.98
CA TYR A 45 10.81 -13.51 1.76
C TYR A 45 12.00 -14.45 1.52
N LEU A 46 13.01 -13.98 0.79
CA LEU A 46 14.22 -14.76 0.49
C LEU A 46 15.21 -14.78 1.66
N ALA A 47 15.30 -13.70 2.44
CA ALA A 47 16.30 -13.54 3.48
C ALA A 47 15.86 -14.07 4.85
N LEU A 48 14.56 -14.13 5.14
CA LEU A 48 14.05 -14.47 6.47
C LEU A 48 13.46 -15.88 6.53
N PRO A 49 13.65 -16.60 7.67
CA PRO A 49 12.84 -17.77 7.98
C PRO A 49 11.35 -17.43 7.96
N ARG A 50 10.50 -18.40 7.60
CA ARG A 50 9.06 -18.19 7.40
C ARG A 50 8.37 -17.53 8.60
N SER A 51 8.72 -17.93 9.83
CA SER A 51 8.15 -17.36 11.07
C SER A 51 8.56 -15.89 11.31
N ALA A 52 9.79 -15.53 10.97
CA ALA A 52 10.29 -14.16 11.05
C ALA A 52 9.63 -13.29 9.96
N PHE A 53 9.52 -13.81 8.74
CA PHE A 53 8.81 -13.14 7.65
C PHE A 53 7.35 -12.85 8.00
N THR A 54 6.60 -13.86 8.49
CA THR A 54 5.19 -13.66 8.88
C THR A 54 5.04 -12.66 10.01
N THR A 55 5.93 -12.70 11.01
CA THR A 55 5.95 -11.73 12.11
C THR A 55 6.17 -10.31 11.62
N LEU A 56 7.12 -10.11 10.69
CA LEU A 56 7.39 -8.82 10.07
C LEU A 56 6.20 -8.33 9.24
N GLN A 57 5.65 -9.18 8.37
CA GLN A 57 4.51 -8.84 7.53
C GLN A 57 3.27 -8.45 8.35
N LYS A 58 3.05 -9.10 9.51
CA LYS A 58 1.96 -8.77 10.45
C LYS A 58 1.98 -7.31 10.88
N ARG A 59 3.17 -6.74 11.02
CA ARG A 59 3.37 -5.35 11.46
C ARG A 59 3.39 -4.39 10.27
N LEU A 60 4.01 -4.80 9.16
CA LEU A 60 4.13 -3.95 7.96
C LEU A 60 2.79 -3.73 7.25
N PHE A 61 1.98 -4.78 7.07
CA PHE A 61 0.71 -4.69 6.33
C PHE A 61 -0.23 -3.57 6.81
N PRO A 62 -0.57 -3.46 8.11
CA PRO A 62 -1.47 -2.40 8.56
C PRO A 62 -0.85 -1.01 8.41
N ILE A 63 0.46 -0.86 8.62
CA ILE A 63 1.15 0.43 8.45
C ILE A 63 1.14 0.83 6.98
N TYR A 64 1.47 -0.11 6.09
CA TYR A 64 1.52 0.09 4.66
C TYR A 64 0.15 0.50 4.09
N PHE A 65 -0.91 -0.27 4.35
CA PHE A 65 -2.24 0.04 3.78
C PHE A 65 -2.81 1.36 4.32
N ARG A 66 -2.53 1.70 5.59
CA ARG A 66 -2.88 3.01 6.16
C ARG A 66 -2.11 4.13 5.49
N GLY A 67 -0.79 3.96 5.35
CA GLY A 67 0.09 4.92 4.71
C GLY A 67 -0.30 5.16 3.25
N GLN A 68 -0.55 4.10 2.49
CA GLN A 68 -1.05 4.15 1.11
C GLN A 68 -2.35 4.95 1.02
N THR A 69 -3.32 4.66 1.88
CA THR A 69 -4.61 5.37 1.89
C THR A 69 -4.45 6.85 2.24
N ILE A 70 -3.64 7.17 3.25
CA ILE A 70 -3.36 8.57 3.65
C ILE A 70 -2.65 9.31 2.51
N LEU A 71 -1.60 8.73 1.94
CA LEU A 71 -0.83 9.34 0.85
C LEU A 71 -1.70 9.55 -0.40
N LEU A 72 -2.59 8.61 -0.72
CA LEU A 72 -3.54 8.77 -1.81
C LEU A 72 -4.51 9.94 -1.55
N LEU A 73 -5.06 10.06 -0.34
CA LEU A 73 -5.92 11.17 0.04
C LEU A 73 -5.17 12.52 -0.02
N LEU A 74 -3.95 12.58 0.51
CA LEU A 74 -3.11 13.77 0.44
C LEU A 74 -2.81 14.17 -1.01
N THR A 75 -2.54 13.19 -1.87
CA THR A 75 -2.32 13.43 -3.30
C THR A 75 -3.59 13.98 -3.97
N ALA A 76 -4.77 13.45 -3.64
CA ALA A 76 -6.03 13.95 -4.17
C ALA A 76 -6.37 15.38 -3.69
N VAL A 77 -6.15 15.68 -2.40
CA VAL A 77 -6.43 17.00 -1.81
C VAL A 77 -5.49 18.07 -2.37
N THR A 78 -4.26 17.71 -2.69
CA THR A 78 -3.25 18.64 -3.23
C THR A 78 -3.32 18.79 -4.76
N PHE A 79 -4.28 18.16 -5.45
CA PHE A 79 -4.36 18.21 -6.91
C PHE A 79 -4.48 19.67 -7.45
N PRO A 80 -3.56 20.16 -8.29
CA PRO A 80 -3.59 21.57 -8.73
C PRO A 80 -4.79 21.90 -9.66
N PRO A 81 -5.27 23.17 -9.70
CA PRO A 81 -4.94 24.29 -8.83
C PRO A 81 -5.85 24.43 -7.59
N HIS A 82 -6.98 23.71 -7.51
CA HIS A 82 -7.99 23.86 -6.44
C HIS A 82 -8.31 22.56 -5.68
N GLY A 83 -7.36 21.63 -5.62
CA GLY A 83 -7.52 20.34 -4.94
C GLY A 83 -8.56 19.42 -5.60
N VAL A 84 -9.32 18.71 -4.76
CA VAL A 84 -10.37 17.74 -5.17
C VAL A 84 -11.39 18.30 -6.17
N PHE A 85 -11.72 19.59 -6.12
CA PHE A 85 -12.65 20.22 -7.07
C PHE A 85 -12.10 20.28 -8.50
N SER A 86 -10.79 20.38 -8.65
CA SER A 86 -10.11 20.34 -9.95
C SER A 86 -10.02 18.90 -10.48
N LEU A 87 -9.84 17.93 -9.58
CA LEU A 87 -9.81 16.50 -9.92
C LEU A 87 -11.16 16.00 -10.46
N VAL A 88 -12.29 16.43 -9.87
CA VAL A 88 -13.64 16.05 -10.31
C VAL A 88 -13.99 16.62 -11.69
N LYS A 89 -13.44 17.79 -12.06
CA LYS A 89 -13.69 18.43 -13.37
C LYS A 89 -12.97 17.71 -14.51
N HIS A 90 -11.81 17.10 -14.26
CA HIS A 90 -11.06 16.36 -15.26
C HIS A 90 -11.35 14.85 -15.19
N LYS A 91 -12.43 14.41 -15.86
CA LYS A 91 -12.92 13.01 -15.87
C LYS A 91 -11.83 11.96 -16.14
N ALA A 92 -10.84 12.28 -16.96
CA ALA A 92 -9.75 11.37 -17.31
C ALA A 92 -8.67 11.22 -16.22
N ASP A 93 -8.56 12.15 -15.26
CA ASP A 93 -7.64 12.06 -14.11
C ASP A 93 -8.31 11.42 -12.90
N TRP A 94 -9.63 11.58 -12.76
CA TRP A 94 -10.37 11.02 -11.63
C TRP A 94 -10.50 9.49 -11.70
N LEU A 95 -10.53 8.92 -12.90
CA LEU A 95 -10.65 7.46 -13.09
C LEU A 95 -9.49 6.66 -12.46
N PRO A 96 -8.20 6.95 -12.72
CA PRO A 96 -7.11 6.24 -12.05
C PRO A 96 -7.10 6.48 -10.53
N PHE A 97 -7.45 7.67 -10.06
CA PHE A 97 -7.54 7.96 -8.62
C PHE A 97 -8.64 7.17 -7.92
N THR A 98 -9.82 7.08 -8.53
CA THR A 98 -10.93 6.29 -7.98
C THR A 98 -10.62 4.81 -7.98
N LEU A 99 -10.01 4.32 -9.06
CA LEU A 99 -9.58 2.93 -9.16
C LEU A 99 -8.57 2.60 -8.05
N ALA A 100 -7.50 3.40 -7.92
CA ALA A 100 -6.50 3.26 -6.86
C ALA A 100 -7.12 3.40 -5.45
N GLY A 101 -8.08 4.31 -5.28
CA GLY A 101 -8.78 4.52 -4.01
C GLY A 101 -9.64 3.34 -3.59
N VAL A 102 -10.42 2.79 -4.52
CA VAL A 102 -11.25 1.61 -4.25
C VAL A 102 -10.38 0.40 -3.91
N THR A 103 -9.30 0.17 -4.65
CA THR A 103 -8.40 -0.96 -4.37
C THR A 103 -7.65 -0.77 -3.05
N ALA A 104 -7.18 0.45 -2.74
CA ALA A 104 -6.53 0.76 -1.46
C ALA A 104 -7.48 0.58 -0.27
N VAL A 105 -8.73 1.02 -0.37
CA VAL A 105 -9.75 0.85 0.69
C VAL A 105 -10.10 -0.62 0.89
N LEU A 106 -10.28 -1.38 -0.20
CA LEU A 106 -10.50 -2.83 -0.12
C LEU A 106 -9.32 -3.54 0.56
N ASN A 107 -8.09 -3.13 0.25
CA ASN A 107 -6.90 -3.64 0.90
C ASN A 107 -6.84 -3.26 2.39
N LEU A 108 -7.18 -2.03 2.75
CA LEU A 108 -7.14 -1.56 4.12
C LEU A 108 -8.20 -2.22 5.01
N VAL A 109 -9.44 -2.32 4.53
CA VAL A 109 -10.60 -2.71 5.35
C VAL A 109 -10.94 -4.19 5.23
N VAL A 110 -10.70 -4.80 4.06
CA VAL A 110 -11.11 -6.18 3.79
C VAL A 110 -9.91 -7.13 3.81
N TYR A 111 -8.98 -6.96 2.88
CA TYR A 111 -7.95 -7.97 2.63
C TYR A 111 -6.79 -7.91 3.62
N GLY A 112 -6.41 -6.73 4.10
CA GLY A 112 -5.39 -6.54 5.14
C GLY A 112 -5.77 -7.26 6.43
N PRO A 113 -6.92 -6.94 7.06
CA PRO A 113 -7.37 -7.60 8.29
C PRO A 113 -7.59 -9.10 8.12
N ARG A 114 -8.16 -9.54 6.99
CA ARG A 114 -8.37 -10.98 6.70
C ARG A 114 -7.06 -11.75 6.55
N THR A 115 -6.06 -11.17 5.89
CA THR A 115 -4.73 -11.81 5.74
C THR A 115 -4.01 -11.87 7.08
N GLN A 116 -4.08 -10.81 7.87
CA GLN A 116 -3.51 -10.76 9.21
C GLN A 116 -4.15 -11.82 10.12
N LYS A 117 -5.47 -11.93 10.12
CA LYS A 117 -6.19 -12.96 10.90
C LYS A 117 -5.76 -14.36 10.49
N ALA A 118 -5.78 -14.67 9.19
CA ALA A 118 -5.36 -15.99 8.69
C ALA A 118 -3.91 -16.35 9.06
N MET A 119 -3.02 -15.36 9.10
CA MET A 119 -1.63 -15.56 9.54
C MET A 119 -1.52 -15.81 11.04
N VAL A 120 -2.30 -15.11 11.86
CA VAL A 120 -2.38 -15.36 13.31
C VAL A 120 -2.94 -16.75 13.59
N ASP A 121 -3.99 -17.16 12.87
CA ASP A 121 -4.60 -18.47 13.02
C ASP A 121 -3.58 -19.57 12.63
N CYS A 122 -2.78 -19.36 11.57
CA CYS A 122 -1.71 -20.30 11.19
C CYS A 122 -0.67 -20.48 12.30
N ILE A 123 -0.26 -19.40 12.97
CA ILE A 123 0.73 -19.45 14.06
C ILE A 123 0.16 -20.20 15.28
N HIS A 124 -1.11 -19.97 15.63
CA HIS A 124 -1.77 -20.70 16.71
C HIS A 124 -1.87 -22.19 16.39
N GLN A 125 -2.25 -22.54 15.16
CA GLN A 125 -2.34 -23.94 14.75
C GLN A 125 -0.97 -24.62 14.74
N GLU A 126 0.09 -23.94 14.29
CA GLU A 126 1.46 -24.45 14.35
C GLU A 126 1.90 -24.75 15.79
N THR A 127 1.54 -23.89 16.75
CA THR A 127 1.83 -24.10 18.17
C THR A 127 1.05 -25.30 18.73
N ARG A 128 -0.23 -25.44 18.38
CA ARG A 128 -1.06 -26.59 18.80
C ARG A 128 -0.54 -27.90 18.22
N ASP A 129 -0.19 -27.92 16.94
CA ASP A 129 0.35 -29.08 16.27
C ASP A 129 1.70 -29.49 16.90
N ALA A 130 2.55 -28.53 17.28
CA ALA A 130 3.80 -28.78 18.00
C ALA A 130 3.57 -29.40 19.39
N GLN A 131 2.60 -28.89 20.17
CA GLN A 131 2.25 -29.45 21.48
C GLN A 131 1.69 -30.87 21.39
N LEU A 132 0.83 -31.15 20.39
CA LEU A 132 0.28 -32.49 20.17
C LEU A 132 1.38 -33.50 19.81
N ARG A 133 2.41 -33.08 19.07
CA ARG A 133 3.57 -33.91 18.75
C ARG A 133 4.40 -34.24 20.00
N LEU A 134 4.62 -33.26 20.88
CA LEU A 134 5.35 -33.48 22.15
C LEU A 134 4.61 -34.44 23.09
N ASN A 135 3.27 -34.43 23.07
CA ASN A 135 2.43 -35.28 23.91
C ASN A 135 2.17 -36.68 23.32
N GLY A 136 2.94 -37.12 22.32
CA GLY A 136 2.85 -38.47 21.74
C GLY A 136 1.72 -38.68 20.72
N GLY A 137 1.20 -37.61 20.11
CA GLY A 137 0.19 -37.72 19.05
C GLY A 137 0.73 -38.42 17.78
N CYS A 138 -0.05 -39.33 17.20
CA CYS A 138 0.23 -40.07 15.95
C CYS A 138 0.23 -39.22 14.65
N GLY A 139 0.75 -38.00 14.69
CA GLY A 139 0.89 -37.18 13.49
C GLY A 139 2.15 -37.55 12.71
N GLU A 140 2.05 -37.68 11.38
CA GLU A 140 3.22 -37.81 10.50
C GLU A 140 4.20 -36.64 10.74
N GLU A 141 5.46 -36.96 11.00
CA GLU A 141 6.48 -36.04 11.52
C GLU A 141 6.66 -34.78 10.64
N ASN A 142 6.40 -34.91 9.34
CA ASN A 142 6.60 -33.86 8.33
C ASN A 142 5.33 -33.37 7.63
N MET A 143 4.14 -33.91 7.94
CA MET A 143 2.92 -33.48 7.26
C MET A 143 2.18 -32.39 8.06
N PRO A 144 1.83 -31.23 7.44
CA PRO A 144 0.96 -30.26 8.08
C PRO A 144 -0.43 -30.85 8.27
N SER A 145 -1.04 -30.60 9.45
CA SER A 145 -2.41 -31.02 9.76
C SER A 145 -3.40 -30.54 8.69
N LEU A 146 -4.50 -31.27 8.49
CA LEU A 146 -5.55 -30.89 7.54
C LEU A 146 -6.06 -29.47 7.79
N GLU A 147 -6.17 -29.10 9.07
CA GLU A 147 -6.56 -27.76 9.49
C GLU A 147 -5.49 -26.73 9.10
N MET A 148 -4.21 -26.98 9.35
CA MET A 148 -3.13 -26.09 8.91
C MET A 148 -3.10 -25.90 7.39
N GLN A 149 -3.39 -26.95 6.61
CA GLN A 149 -3.50 -26.84 5.15
C GLN A 149 -4.67 -25.93 4.73
N ARG A 150 -5.83 -26.06 5.38
CA ARG A 150 -6.99 -25.20 5.15
C ARG A 150 -6.68 -23.73 5.45
N LEU A 151 -6.07 -23.45 6.60
CA LEU A 151 -5.67 -22.10 6.98
C LEU A 151 -4.67 -21.48 5.99
N ARG A 152 -3.66 -22.25 5.56
CA ARG A 152 -2.69 -21.82 4.54
C ARG A 152 -3.36 -21.46 3.22
N LYS A 153 -4.39 -22.20 2.81
CA LYS A 153 -5.17 -21.90 1.59
C LYS A 153 -5.94 -20.58 1.73
N VAL A 154 -6.55 -20.34 2.90
CA VAL A 154 -7.25 -19.07 3.19
C VAL A 154 -6.27 -17.89 3.19
N PHE A 155 -5.12 -18.05 3.86
CA PHE A 155 -4.05 -17.06 3.87
C PHE A 155 -3.58 -16.75 2.45
N SER A 156 -3.22 -17.77 1.67
CA SER A 156 -2.72 -17.62 0.31
C SER A 156 -3.71 -16.88 -0.58
N ARG A 157 -5.01 -17.23 -0.52
CA ARG A 157 -6.06 -16.55 -1.30
C ARG A 157 -6.19 -15.08 -0.92
N ASN A 158 -6.25 -14.76 0.38
CA ASN A 158 -6.42 -13.38 0.83
C ASN A 158 -5.18 -12.53 0.50
N HIS A 159 -3.98 -13.10 0.67
CA HIS A 159 -2.72 -12.45 0.34
C HIS A 159 -2.59 -12.19 -1.16
N ALA A 160 -2.94 -13.18 -2.00
CA ALA A 160 -2.95 -13.02 -3.44
C ALA A 160 -3.89 -11.88 -3.86
N MET A 161 -5.11 -11.84 -3.34
CA MET A 161 -6.05 -10.74 -3.62
C MET A 161 -5.48 -9.38 -3.23
N ALA A 162 -4.83 -9.28 -2.06
CA ALA A 162 -4.20 -8.04 -1.63
C ALA A 162 -3.10 -7.55 -2.60
N ILE A 163 -2.26 -8.48 -3.07
CA ILE A 163 -1.21 -8.19 -4.07
C ILE A 163 -1.83 -7.69 -5.39
N HIS A 164 -2.88 -8.35 -5.89
CA HIS A 164 -3.51 -7.97 -7.16
C HIS A 164 -4.15 -6.58 -7.08
N LEU A 165 -4.89 -6.29 -6.01
CA LEU A 165 -5.47 -4.98 -5.77
C LEU A 165 -4.38 -3.90 -5.69
N ASN A 166 -3.24 -4.23 -5.06
CA ASN A 166 -2.12 -3.31 -4.99
C ASN A 166 -1.46 -3.07 -6.35
N LEU A 167 -1.32 -4.11 -7.18
CA LEU A 167 -0.78 -3.99 -8.53
C LEU A 167 -1.69 -3.15 -9.43
N ILE A 168 -3.02 -3.27 -9.27
CA ILE A 168 -3.99 -2.40 -9.94
C ILE A 168 -3.81 -0.95 -9.48
N SER A 169 -3.61 -0.70 -8.18
CA SER A 169 -3.30 0.65 -7.65
C SER A 169 -2.04 1.22 -8.31
N ILE A 170 -0.95 0.47 -8.33
CA ILE A 170 0.31 0.87 -8.96
C ILE A 170 0.09 1.22 -10.44
N GLY A 171 -0.59 0.34 -11.19
CA GLY A 171 -0.88 0.59 -12.61
C GLY A 171 -1.69 1.86 -12.84
N ALA A 172 -2.70 2.09 -12.00
CA ALA A 172 -3.51 3.30 -12.03
C ALA A 172 -2.69 4.56 -11.71
N MET A 173 -1.83 4.50 -10.69
CA MET A 173 -0.99 5.63 -10.29
C MET A 173 0.13 5.92 -11.30
N VAL A 174 0.71 4.90 -11.94
CA VAL A 174 1.66 5.08 -13.05
C VAL A 174 0.99 5.75 -14.24
N PHE A 175 -0.20 5.28 -14.63
CA PHE A 175 -0.98 5.90 -15.71
C PHE A 175 -1.33 7.37 -15.38
N TYR A 176 -1.75 7.63 -14.15
CA TYR A 176 -1.97 8.98 -13.66
C TYR A 176 -0.69 9.84 -13.76
N GLY A 177 0.45 9.32 -13.30
CA GLY A 177 1.74 9.97 -13.39
C GLY A 177 2.15 10.36 -14.79
N TRP A 178 1.94 9.47 -15.76
CA TRP A 178 2.22 9.74 -17.16
C TRP A 178 1.42 10.94 -17.67
N ARG A 179 0.12 10.97 -17.34
CA ARG A 179 -0.79 12.05 -17.73
C ARG A 179 -0.54 13.36 -16.97
N PHE A 180 -0.07 13.25 -15.73
CA PHE A 180 0.36 14.40 -14.94
C PHE A 180 1.65 15.01 -15.53
N ALA A 181 2.64 14.17 -15.86
CA ALA A 181 3.89 14.58 -16.45
C ALA A 181 3.71 15.25 -17.82
N SER A 182 2.78 14.78 -18.65
CA SER A 182 2.50 15.41 -19.96
C SER A 182 1.90 16.83 -19.87
N ARG A 183 1.54 17.29 -18.66
CA ARG A 183 1.06 18.66 -18.41
C ARG A 183 2.09 19.54 -17.72
N LEU A 184 3.16 18.94 -17.21
CA LEU A 184 4.34 19.70 -16.83
C LEU A 184 4.92 20.17 -18.16
N GLY A 185 4.93 21.48 -18.41
CA GLY A 185 5.47 22.09 -19.63
C GLY A 185 6.98 21.92 -19.73
N VAL A 186 7.45 20.67 -19.73
CA VAL A 186 8.82 20.28 -19.99
C VAL A 186 8.92 20.18 -21.49
N ASP A 187 9.37 21.26 -22.13
CA ASP A 187 9.61 21.28 -23.56
C ASP A 187 10.60 20.16 -23.90
N VAL A 188 10.16 19.21 -24.74
CA VAL A 188 11.03 18.19 -25.30
C VAL A 188 11.79 18.86 -26.43
N ALA A 189 13.04 19.24 -26.15
CA ALA A 189 13.97 19.77 -27.14
C ALA A 189 14.27 18.75 -28.26
#